data_AF-A0A9N9SVQ5-F1
#
_entry.id   AF-A0A9N9SVQ5-F1
#
_cell.length_a   1.000
_cell.length_b   1.000
_cell.length_c   1.000
_cell.angle_alpha   90.00
_cell.angle_beta   90.00
_cell.angle_gamma   90.00
#
_symmetry.space_group_name_H-M   'P 1'
#
loop_
_entity.id
_entity.type
_entity.pdbx_description
1 polymer ?
#
loop_
_entity_poly.entity_id
_entity_poly.type
_entity_poly.pdbx_seq_one_letter_code
_entity_poly.pdbx_strand_id
1 'polypeptide(L)'
;MMSIGLYAGCTMTCSFWGVYPYTDENGPFLPIAAYIPINTTDSTTFGFVYAYEIIATLIGGYTDLSSDCLIASLIMVVCGQLNILNDSLVNITKMANQELKEMRCCNFRHMHKKQELVNQKLKECVDHHKAILEFGRPPSDTCNVYEEKINPGLDEIAKKVSAAELMVRKRLAKGFYSLVANSKELSKQNANILGLVFDFIQNVDIPKVPVQEICYLP
;
A
#
# COMPACT_ATOMS: atom_id res chain seq x y z
N MET A 1 -14.95 -6.33 -16.92
CA MET A 1 -16.25 -6.10 -16.26
C MET A 1 -16.13 -5.39 -14.92
N MET A 2 -15.22 -5.79 -14.01
CA MET A 2 -15.10 -5.19 -12.67
C MET A 2 -14.76 -3.68 -12.67
N SER A 3 -13.88 -3.23 -13.58
CA SER A 3 -13.50 -1.81 -13.67
C SER A 3 -14.66 -0.91 -14.12
N ILE A 4 -15.50 -1.37 -15.06
CA ILE A 4 -16.62 -0.57 -15.60
C ILE A 4 -17.65 -0.25 -14.50
N GLY A 5 -17.90 -1.21 -13.59
CA GLY A 5 -18.81 -1.00 -12.46
C GLY A 5 -18.29 0.05 -11.47
N LEU A 6 -16.99 0.07 -11.19
CA LEU A 6 -16.37 1.06 -10.30
C LEU A 6 -16.45 2.47 -10.87
N TYR A 7 -16.11 2.64 -12.16
CA TYR A 7 -16.25 3.94 -12.83
C TYR A 7 -17.70 4.40 -12.88
N ALA A 8 -18.64 3.51 -13.20
CA ALA A 8 -20.07 3.84 -13.22
C ALA A 8 -20.58 4.28 -11.84
N GLY A 9 -20.13 3.61 -10.76
CA GLY A 9 -20.43 4.00 -9.38
C GLY A 9 -19.93 5.41 -9.06
N CYS A 10 -18.67 5.71 -9.38
CA CYS A 10 -18.07 7.03 -9.20
C CYS A 10 -18.83 8.12 -9.97
N THR A 11 -19.16 7.86 -11.24
CA THR A 11 -19.98 8.79 -12.06
C THR A 11 -21.34 9.03 -11.41
N MET A 12 -22.04 8.00 -10.95
CA MET A 12 -23.34 8.15 -10.28
C MET A 12 -23.25 9.01 -9.02
N THR A 13 -22.25 8.79 -8.17
CA THR A 13 -22.02 9.60 -6.97
C THR A 13 -21.73 11.06 -7.32
N CYS A 14 -20.84 11.31 -8.28
CA CYS A 14 -20.50 12.67 -8.72
C CYS A 14 -21.69 13.38 -9.38
N SER A 15 -22.51 12.66 -10.15
CA SER A 15 -23.74 13.21 -10.72
C SER A 15 -24.77 13.55 -9.65
N PHE A 16 -24.96 12.69 -8.65
CA PHE A 16 -25.87 12.98 -7.54
C PHE A 16 -25.41 14.19 -6.74
N TRP A 17 -24.11 14.25 -6.43
CA TRP A 17 -23.50 15.39 -5.76
C TRP A 17 -23.61 16.68 -6.59
N GLY A 18 -23.48 16.59 -7.91
CA GLY A 18 -23.69 17.71 -8.84
C GLY A 18 -25.14 18.07 -9.12
N VAL A 19 -26.13 17.33 -8.63
CA VAL A 19 -27.55 17.68 -8.70
C VAL A 19 -28.04 18.27 -7.37
N TYR A 20 -27.41 17.88 -6.25
CA TYR A 20 -27.74 18.33 -4.91
C TYR A 20 -27.94 19.85 -4.77
N PRO A 21 -27.10 20.73 -5.35
CA PRO A 21 -27.27 22.18 -5.21
C PRO A 21 -28.57 22.73 -5.80
N TYR A 22 -29.20 22.00 -6.73
CA TYR A 22 -30.49 22.39 -7.33
C TYR A 22 -31.70 21.94 -6.52
N THR A 23 -31.50 21.09 -5.49
CA THR A 23 -32.60 20.55 -4.68
C THR A 23 -32.98 21.44 -3.51
N ASP A 24 -32.23 22.52 -3.25
CA ASP A 24 -32.51 23.46 -2.15
C ASP A 24 -33.56 24.52 -2.53
N GLU A 25 -34.39 24.89 -1.56
CA GLU A 25 -35.48 25.87 -1.75
C GLU A 25 -34.96 27.29 -1.96
N ASN A 26 -33.71 27.56 -1.55
CA ASN A 26 -33.05 28.87 -1.68
C ASN A 26 -32.46 29.13 -3.08
N GLY A 27 -32.59 28.18 -4.02
CA GLY A 27 -32.03 28.25 -5.36
C GLY A 27 -30.64 27.61 -5.47
N PRO A 28 -30.08 27.54 -6.69
CA PRO A 28 -28.81 26.85 -6.94
C PRO A 28 -27.63 27.57 -6.31
N PHE A 29 -26.85 26.83 -5.52
CA PHE A 29 -25.59 27.30 -4.92
C PHE A 29 -24.38 26.52 -5.51
N LEU A 30 -23.18 27.01 -5.23
CA LEU A 30 -21.94 26.34 -5.66
C LEU A 30 -21.68 25.11 -4.76
N PRO A 31 -21.48 23.91 -5.34
CA PRO A 31 -21.33 22.68 -4.56
C PRO A 31 -20.07 22.67 -3.67
N ILE A 32 -19.03 23.43 -4.04
CA ILE A 32 -17.86 23.65 -3.18
C ILE A 32 -17.93 25.05 -2.56
N ALA A 33 -17.90 25.10 -1.22
CA ALA A 33 -17.71 26.33 -0.49
C ALA A 33 -16.23 26.78 -0.57
N ALA A 34 -15.83 27.34 -1.70
CA ALA A 34 -14.49 27.88 -1.93
C ALA A 34 -14.54 29.40 -2.09
N TYR A 35 -13.46 30.09 -1.69
CA TYR A 35 -13.28 31.50 -2.02
C TYR A 35 -12.91 31.63 -3.50
N ILE A 36 -13.78 32.29 -4.26
CA ILE A 36 -13.59 32.52 -5.69
C ILE A 36 -13.34 34.01 -5.88
N PRO A 37 -12.19 34.43 -6.44
CA PRO A 37 -11.84 35.85 -6.60
C PRO A 37 -12.66 36.57 -7.69
N ILE A 38 -13.82 36.02 -8.09
CA ILE A 38 -14.69 36.50 -9.16
C ILE A 38 -16.11 36.60 -8.60
N ASN A 39 -16.81 37.70 -8.88
CA ASN A 39 -18.20 37.87 -8.48
C ASN A 39 -19.09 36.81 -9.15
N THR A 40 -19.58 35.85 -8.36
CA THR A 40 -20.49 34.79 -8.79
C THR A 40 -21.97 35.19 -8.76
N THR A 41 -22.26 36.48 -8.53
CA THR A 41 -23.59 37.07 -8.61
C THR A 41 -24.17 37.07 -10.03
N ASP A 42 -23.32 37.03 -11.07
CA ASP A 42 -23.77 36.97 -12.47
C ASP A 42 -24.06 35.53 -12.92
N SER A 43 -25.23 35.30 -13.53
CA SER A 43 -25.69 33.98 -13.97
C SER A 43 -24.72 33.28 -14.94
N THR A 44 -24.05 34.03 -15.82
CA THR A 44 -23.07 33.48 -16.77
C THR A 44 -21.79 33.01 -16.07
N THR A 45 -21.26 33.81 -15.14
CA THR A 45 -20.06 33.48 -14.37
C THR A 45 -20.32 32.29 -13.45
N PHE A 46 -21.49 32.26 -12.80
CA PHE A 46 -21.94 31.13 -11.99
C PHE A 46 -21.93 29.82 -12.80
N GLY A 47 -22.48 29.82 -14.02
CA GLY A 47 -22.51 28.63 -14.88
C GLY A 47 -21.12 28.10 -15.26
N PHE A 48 -20.16 28.98 -15.56
CA PHE A 48 -18.78 28.57 -15.87
C PHE A 48 -18.08 27.96 -14.66
N VAL A 49 -18.19 28.58 -13.49
CA VAL A 49 -17.60 28.09 -12.25
C VAL A 49 -18.22 26.74 -11.86
N TYR A 50 -19.55 26.65 -11.95
CA TYR A 50 -20.27 25.42 -11.67
C TYR A 50 -19.81 24.27 -12.58
N ALA A 51 -19.72 24.50 -13.89
CA ALA A 51 -19.25 23.49 -14.84
C ALA A 51 -17.80 23.08 -14.55
N TYR A 52 -16.94 24.02 -14.17
CA TYR A 52 -15.58 23.74 -13.76
C TYR A 52 -15.51 22.84 -12.52
N GLU A 53 -16.30 23.13 -11.47
CA GLU A 53 -16.34 22.33 -10.25
C GLU A 53 -16.81 20.89 -10.52
N ILE A 54 -17.81 20.70 -11.38
CA ILE A 54 -18.27 19.37 -11.78
C ILE A 54 -17.17 18.60 -12.52
N ILE A 55 -16.50 19.23 -13.49
CA ILE A 55 -15.42 18.59 -14.26
C ILE A 55 -14.24 18.26 -13.33
N ALA A 56 -13.84 19.19 -12.46
CA ALA A 56 -12.76 19.00 -11.51
C ALA A 56 -13.06 17.84 -10.54
N THR A 57 -14.29 17.76 -10.04
CA THR A 57 -14.73 16.69 -9.14
C THR A 57 -14.73 15.33 -9.85
N LEU A 58 -15.18 15.26 -11.10
CA LEU A 58 -15.13 14.03 -11.90
C LEU A 58 -13.69 13.56 -12.13
N ILE A 59 -12.80 14.47 -12.50
CA ILE A 59 -11.37 14.14 -12.69
C ILE A 59 -10.78 13.66 -11.37
N GLY A 60 -11.00 14.40 -10.28
CA GLY A 60 -10.53 14.04 -8.94
C GLY A 60 -10.98 12.65 -8.51
N GLY A 61 -12.28 12.37 -8.65
CA GLY A 61 -12.85 11.06 -8.33
C GLY A 61 -12.25 9.92 -9.15
N TYR A 62 -12.01 10.13 -10.46
CA TYR A 62 -11.38 9.11 -11.30
C TYR A 62 -9.90 8.91 -10.98
N THR A 63 -9.16 9.98 -10.65
CA THR A 63 -7.75 9.86 -10.26
C THR A 63 -7.59 9.13 -8.92
N ASP A 64 -8.47 9.39 -7.97
CA ASP A 64 -8.47 8.74 -6.66
C ASP A 64 -8.80 7.25 -6.79
N LEU A 65 -9.90 6.94 -7.51
CA LEU A 65 -10.29 5.57 -7.82
C LEU A 65 -9.18 4.79 -8.54
N SER A 66 -8.50 5.45 -9.49
CA SER A 66 -7.38 4.84 -10.21
C SER A 66 -6.19 4.56 -9.28
N SER A 67 -5.89 5.48 -8.36
CA SER A 67 -4.80 5.33 -7.39
C SER A 67 -5.07 4.15 -6.45
N ASP A 68 -6.29 4.06 -5.91
CA ASP A 68 -6.71 2.93 -5.08
C ASP A 68 -6.62 1.59 -5.82
N CYS A 69 -7.08 1.55 -7.08
CA CYS A 69 -6.98 0.36 -7.91
C CYS A 69 -5.52 -0.02 -8.19
N LEU A 70 -4.65 0.96 -8.45
CA LEU A 70 -3.22 0.72 -8.65
C LEU A 70 -2.59 0.15 -7.39
N ILE A 71 -2.83 0.76 -6.22
CA ILE A 71 -2.32 0.29 -4.93
C ILE A 71 -2.80 -1.14 -4.66
N ALA A 72 -4.10 -1.41 -4.82
CA ALA A 72 -4.66 -2.74 -4.63
C ALA A 72 -4.05 -3.77 -5.60
N SER A 73 -3.81 -3.39 -6.86
CA SER A 73 -3.20 -4.26 -7.84
C SER A 73 -1.73 -4.58 -7.52
N LEU A 74 -0.95 -3.60 -7.05
CA LEU A 74 0.43 -3.80 -6.62
C LEU A 74 0.51 -4.73 -5.40
N ILE A 75 -0.36 -4.53 -4.42
CA ILE A 75 -0.46 -5.42 -3.25
C ILE A 75 -0.81 -6.84 -3.69
N MET A 76 -1.77 -7.00 -4.61
CA MET A 76 -2.15 -8.32 -5.12
C MET A 76 -1.00 -9.02 -5.82
N VAL A 77 -0.22 -8.30 -6.64
CA VAL A 77 0.97 -8.84 -7.32
C VAL A 77 2.01 -9.30 -6.30
N VAL A 78 2.30 -8.47 -5.28
CA VAL A 78 3.26 -8.82 -4.23
C VAL A 78 2.80 -10.04 -3.44
N CYS A 79 1.53 -10.09 -3.02
CA CYS A 79 0.95 -11.25 -2.34
C CYS A 79 1.04 -12.52 -3.20
N GLY A 80 0.83 -12.40 -4.51
CA GLY A 80 1.02 -13.49 -5.47
C GLY A 80 2.46 -14.01 -5.49
N GLN A 81 3.44 -13.09 -5.59
CA GLN A 81 4.86 -13.47 -5.59
C GLN A 81 5.31 -14.10 -4.26
N LEU A 82 4.78 -13.61 -3.14
CA LEU A 82 5.03 -14.21 -1.82
C LEU A 82 4.42 -15.61 -1.70
N ASN A 83 3.24 -15.85 -2.27
CA ASN A 83 2.64 -17.18 -2.29
C ASN A 83 3.43 -18.17 -3.15
N ILE A 84 3.93 -17.74 -4.30
CA ILE A 84 4.80 -18.56 -5.17
C ILE A 84 6.11 -18.90 -4.45
N LEU A 85 6.70 -17.91 -3.78
CA LEU A 85 7.90 -18.09 -2.96
C LEU A 85 7.64 -19.08 -1.81
N ASN A 86 6.52 -18.95 -1.11
CA ASN A 86 6.14 -19.86 -0.03
C ASN A 86 5.95 -21.30 -0.55
N ASP A 87 5.26 -21.49 -1.67
CA ASP A 87 5.09 -22.81 -2.29
C ASP A 87 6.45 -23.42 -2.70
N SER A 88 7.34 -22.59 -3.27
CA SER A 88 8.70 -22.99 -3.63
C SER A 88 9.53 -23.42 -2.41
N LEU A 89 9.42 -22.70 -1.29
CA LEU A 89 10.11 -23.03 -0.04
C LEU A 89 9.60 -24.34 0.57
N VAL A 90 8.28 -24.51 0.64
CA VAL A 90 7.65 -25.73 1.18
C VAL A 90 8.00 -26.95 0.32
N ASN A 91 8.09 -26.77 -1.00
CA ASN A 91 8.29 -27.86 -1.94
C ASN A 91 9.77 -28.05 -2.36
N ILE A 92 10.71 -27.32 -1.75
CA ILE A 92 12.13 -27.28 -2.14
C ILE A 92 12.78 -28.66 -2.22
N THR A 93 12.47 -29.54 -1.26
CA THR A 93 13.02 -30.90 -1.23
C THR A 93 12.45 -31.77 -2.35
N LYS A 94 11.18 -31.57 -2.72
CA LYS A 94 10.55 -32.33 -3.82
C LYS A 94 11.08 -31.89 -5.17
N MET A 95 11.22 -30.59 -5.39
CA MET A 95 11.83 -30.03 -6.60
C MET A 95 13.26 -30.52 -6.77
N ALA A 96 14.06 -30.49 -5.69
CA ALA A 96 15.43 -31.00 -5.72
C ALA A 96 15.48 -32.51 -6.03
N ASN A 97 14.57 -33.32 -5.46
CA ASN A 97 14.50 -34.75 -5.76
C ASN A 97 14.08 -35.03 -7.22
N GLN A 98 13.26 -34.18 -7.83
CA GLN A 98 12.79 -34.34 -9.21
C GLN A 98 13.91 -34.07 -10.21
N GLU A 99 14.59 -32.94 -10.09
CA GLU A 99 15.76 -32.61 -10.93
C GLU A 99 16.90 -33.65 -10.76
N LEU A 100 17.04 -34.22 -9.56
CA LEU A 100 17.97 -35.33 -9.33
C LEU A 100 17.60 -36.63 -10.05
N LYS A 101 16.30 -36.97 -10.11
CA LYS A 101 15.81 -38.14 -10.86
C LYS A 101 16.07 -37.99 -12.35
N GLU A 102 15.93 -36.77 -12.88
CA GLU A 102 16.25 -36.45 -14.27
C GLU A 102 17.75 -36.62 -14.56
N MET A 103 18.62 -36.32 -13.58
CA MET A 103 20.09 -36.44 -13.71
C MET A 103 20.69 -37.86 -13.58
N ARG A 104 19.89 -38.92 -13.33
CA ARG A 104 20.34 -40.35 -13.30
C ARG A 104 21.67 -40.63 -12.54
N CYS A 105 21.87 -40.04 -11.36
CA CYS A 105 23.12 -40.21 -10.59
C CYS A 105 23.10 -41.45 -9.65
N CYS A 106 24.27 -42.09 -9.43
CA CYS A 106 24.45 -43.21 -8.49
C CYS A 106 24.20 -42.81 -7.02
N ASN A 107 23.72 -43.75 -6.18
CA ASN A 107 23.25 -43.51 -4.80
C ASN A 107 24.19 -42.71 -3.87
N PHE A 108 25.52 -42.90 -3.94
CA PHE A 108 26.47 -42.18 -3.06
C PHE A 108 26.64 -40.71 -3.44
N ARG A 109 26.71 -40.40 -4.74
CA ARG A 109 26.78 -39.02 -5.26
C ARG A 109 25.42 -38.30 -5.10
N HIS A 110 24.34 -39.07 -4.92
CA HIS A 110 22.97 -38.60 -4.80
C HIS A 110 22.75 -37.71 -3.57
N MET A 111 23.27 -38.10 -2.39
CA MET A 111 23.06 -37.35 -1.14
C MET A 111 23.77 -35.99 -1.15
N HIS A 112 25.04 -35.96 -1.58
CA HIS A 112 25.82 -34.71 -1.67
C HIS A 112 25.27 -33.76 -2.73
N LYS A 113 24.85 -34.28 -3.89
CA LYS A 113 24.28 -33.47 -4.98
C LYS A 113 22.88 -32.96 -4.64
N LYS A 114 22.11 -33.70 -3.84
CA LYS A 114 20.80 -33.26 -3.33
C LYS A 114 20.93 -32.05 -2.43
N GLN A 115 21.89 -32.08 -1.50
CA GLN A 115 22.12 -30.97 -0.58
C GLN A 115 22.53 -29.70 -1.33
N GLU A 116 23.40 -29.84 -2.33
CA GLU A 116 23.82 -28.72 -3.18
C GLU A 116 22.64 -28.09 -3.95
N LEU A 117 21.77 -28.95 -4.50
CA LEU A 117 20.61 -28.51 -5.26
C LEU A 117 19.56 -27.81 -4.38
N VAL A 118 19.32 -28.32 -3.17
CA VAL A 118 18.46 -27.65 -2.18
C VAL A 118 19.04 -26.29 -1.79
N ASN A 119 20.35 -26.19 -1.56
CA ASN A 119 21.01 -24.93 -1.25
C ASN A 119 20.91 -23.92 -2.40
N GLN A 120 21.04 -24.39 -3.64
CA GLN A 120 20.89 -23.55 -4.84
C GLN A 120 19.47 -22.99 -4.95
N LYS A 121 18.44 -23.84 -4.84
CA LYS A 121 17.04 -23.39 -4.88
C LYS A 121 16.70 -22.44 -3.72
N LEU A 122 17.32 -22.65 -2.57
CA LEU A 122 17.14 -21.76 -1.42
C LEU A 122 17.72 -20.38 -1.71
N LYS A 123 18.90 -20.31 -2.35
CA LYS A 123 19.50 -19.06 -2.79
C LYS A 123 18.61 -18.32 -3.79
N GLU A 124 18.05 -19.03 -4.77
CA GLU A 124 17.08 -18.47 -5.73
C GLU A 124 15.85 -17.89 -5.02
N CYS A 125 15.32 -18.57 -4.00
CA CYS A 125 14.21 -18.09 -3.18
C CYS A 125 14.57 -16.80 -2.41
N VAL A 126 15.78 -16.72 -1.85
CA VAL A 126 16.28 -15.53 -1.14
C VAL A 126 16.46 -14.35 -2.10
N ASP A 127 17.03 -14.60 -3.28
CA ASP A 127 17.22 -13.58 -4.32
C ASP A 127 15.86 -13.06 -4.84
N HIS A 128 14.88 -13.96 -5.04
CA HIS A 128 13.52 -13.58 -5.41
C HIS A 128 12.84 -12.75 -4.30
N HIS A 129 12.98 -13.15 -3.03
CA HIS A 129 12.46 -12.37 -1.92
C HIS A 129 13.06 -10.96 -1.87
N LYS A 130 14.38 -10.84 -2.09
CA LYS A 130 15.06 -9.55 -2.14
C LYS A 130 14.54 -8.67 -3.28
N ALA A 131 14.26 -9.23 -4.44
CA ALA A 131 13.64 -8.50 -5.55
C ALA A 131 12.23 -7.99 -5.20
N ILE A 132 11.42 -8.78 -4.48
CA ILE A 132 10.11 -8.34 -3.97
C ILE A 132 10.27 -7.16 -2.99
N LEU A 133 11.27 -7.20 -2.11
CA LEU A 133 11.57 -6.11 -1.19
C LEU A 133 12.03 -4.84 -1.92
N GLU A 134 12.88 -4.98 -2.94
CA GLU A 134 13.33 -3.86 -3.77
C GLU A 134 12.18 -3.25 -4.59
N PHE A 135 11.26 -4.08 -5.09
CA PHE A 135 10.04 -3.62 -5.77
C PHE A 135 9.11 -2.85 -4.83
N GLY A 136 8.97 -3.30 -3.58
CA GLY A 136 8.22 -2.59 -2.57
C GLY A 136 8.90 -1.28 -2.17
N ARG A 137 10.21 -1.26 -1.97
CA ARG A 137 10.91 -0.13 -1.36
C ARG A 137 10.58 1.21 -2.06
N PRO A 138 10.07 2.22 -1.34
CA PRO A 138 9.96 3.56 -1.92
C PRO A 138 11.37 4.07 -2.23
N PRO A 139 11.57 4.90 -3.28
CA PRO A 139 12.86 5.51 -3.56
C PRO A 139 13.44 6.13 -2.28
N SER A 140 14.68 5.77 -1.95
CA SER A 140 15.37 6.11 -0.70
C SER A 140 15.48 7.62 -0.41
N ASP A 141 15.15 8.45 -1.39
CA ASP A 141 15.34 9.90 -1.32
C ASP A 141 14.16 10.61 -0.62
N THR A 142 13.03 9.93 -0.40
CA THR A 142 11.85 10.53 0.26
C THR A 142 11.78 10.24 1.77
N CYS A 143 12.31 9.10 2.23
CA CYS A 143 12.17 8.65 3.63
C CYS A 143 13.28 9.15 4.57
N ASN A 144 14.49 9.41 4.06
CA ASN A 144 15.62 9.86 4.89
C ASN A 144 15.47 11.30 5.41
N VAL A 145 14.49 12.06 4.92
CA VAL A 145 14.26 13.44 5.38
C VAL A 145 13.62 13.48 6.78
N TYR A 146 12.98 12.41 7.26
CA TYR A 146 12.12 12.48 8.45
C TYR A 146 12.58 11.77 9.71
N GLU A 147 13.55 10.84 9.65
CA GLU A 147 14.12 10.32 10.91
C GLU A 147 15.04 11.34 11.58
N GLU A 148 15.53 12.36 10.88
CA GLU A 148 16.59 13.23 11.42
C GLU A 148 16.15 14.53 12.08
N LYS A 149 14.90 15.00 11.97
CA LYS A 149 14.48 16.23 12.70
C LYS A 149 13.05 16.19 13.21
N ILE A 150 12.85 15.56 14.38
CA ILE A 150 11.88 16.09 15.35
C ILE A 150 12.42 17.45 15.78
N ASN A 151 12.03 18.51 15.06
CA ASN A 151 12.37 19.87 15.42
C ASN A 151 11.70 20.18 16.79
N PRO A 152 12.44 20.63 17.82
CA PRO A 152 11.89 20.81 19.17
C PRO A 152 10.71 21.78 19.26
N GLY A 153 10.50 22.63 18.25
CA GLY A 153 9.41 23.61 18.15
C GLY A 153 8.05 23.10 17.68
N LEU A 154 7.85 21.79 17.51
CA LEU A 154 6.55 21.25 17.04
C LEU A 154 5.45 21.37 18.11
N ASP A 155 4.26 21.80 17.68
CA ASP A 155 3.05 21.98 18.47
C ASP A 155 2.67 20.71 19.28
N GLU A 156 2.10 20.90 20.46
CA GLU A 156 1.81 19.81 21.42
C GLU A 156 0.79 18.80 20.84
N ILE A 157 -0.10 19.28 19.96
CA ILE A 157 -1.09 18.47 19.25
C ILE A 157 -0.41 17.55 18.24
N ALA A 158 0.54 18.07 17.45
CA ALA A 158 1.28 17.27 16.48
C ALA A 158 2.08 16.15 17.17
N LYS A 159 2.67 16.42 18.34
CA LYS A 159 3.35 15.40 19.16
C LYS A 159 2.39 14.31 19.64
N LYS A 160 1.18 14.67 20.07
CA LYS A 160 0.14 13.71 20.50
C LYS A 160 -0.37 12.85 19.35
N VAL A 161 -0.56 13.43 18.16
CA VAL A 161 -0.97 12.70 16.96
C VAL A 161 0.09 11.70 16.54
N SER A 162 1.36 12.12 16.41
CA SER A 162 2.45 11.20 16.07
C SER A 162 2.64 10.09 17.12
N ALA A 163 2.47 10.40 18.41
CA ALA A 163 2.50 9.38 19.46
C ALA A 163 1.34 8.38 19.38
N ALA A 164 0.13 8.86 19.04
CA ALA A 164 -1.05 8.02 18.85
C ALA A 164 -0.90 7.12 17.62
N GLU A 165 -0.43 7.66 16.50
CA GLU A 165 -0.12 6.89 15.28
C GLU A 165 0.94 5.82 15.55
N LEU A 166 2.01 6.18 16.27
CA LEU A 166 3.03 5.22 16.70
C LEU A 166 2.43 4.11 17.58
N MET A 167 1.52 4.46 18.49
CA MET A 167 0.85 3.49 19.36
C MET A 167 -0.05 2.53 18.57
N VAL A 168 -0.80 3.04 17.58
CA VAL A 168 -1.64 2.23 16.69
C VAL A 168 -0.77 1.29 15.85
N ARG A 169 0.32 1.79 15.25
CA ARG A 169 1.29 0.97 14.51
C ARG A 169 1.89 -0.13 15.39
N LYS A 170 2.27 0.18 16.63
CA LYS A 170 2.76 -0.82 17.60
C LYS A 170 1.71 -1.86 17.95
N ARG A 171 0.42 -1.49 18.07
CA ARG A 171 -0.68 -2.43 18.34
C ARG A 171 -0.94 -3.34 17.14
N LEU A 172 -0.98 -2.80 15.92
CA LEU A 172 -1.18 -3.56 14.69
C LEU A 172 -0.01 -4.53 14.42
N ALA A 173 1.22 -4.09 14.68
CA ALA A 173 2.40 -4.92 14.51
C ALA A 173 2.58 -5.97 15.63
N LYS A 174 1.85 -5.88 16.75
CA LYS A 174 1.99 -6.80 17.89
C LYS A 174 1.71 -8.26 17.49
N GLY A 175 0.69 -8.48 16.64
CA GLY A 175 0.37 -9.81 16.10
C GLY A 175 1.54 -10.36 15.27
N PHE A 176 2.06 -9.56 14.35
CA PHE A 176 3.23 -9.90 13.54
C PHE A 176 4.46 -10.23 14.40
N TYR A 177 4.84 -9.36 15.34
CA TYR A 177 5.99 -9.58 16.20
C TYR A 177 5.82 -10.77 17.16
N SER A 178 4.59 -11.09 17.58
CA SER A 178 4.33 -12.29 18.36
C SER A 178 4.52 -13.57 17.55
N LEU A 179 4.15 -13.57 16.27
CA LEU A 179 4.40 -14.68 15.34
C LEU A 179 5.90 -14.83 15.04
N VAL A 180 6.63 -13.72 14.88
CA VAL A 180 8.11 -13.72 14.74
C VAL A 180 8.78 -14.30 15.98
N ALA A 181 8.33 -13.91 17.17
CA ALA A 181 8.90 -14.43 18.42
C ALA A 181 8.67 -15.94 18.54
N ASN A 182 7.46 -16.40 18.24
CA ASN A 182 7.10 -17.82 18.27
C ASN A 182 7.88 -18.64 17.23
N SER A 183 8.01 -18.15 15.99
CA SER A 183 8.79 -18.83 14.94
C SER A 183 10.27 -18.94 15.31
N LYS A 184 10.82 -17.92 15.98
CA LYS A 184 12.19 -17.93 16.50
C LYS A 184 12.38 -18.93 17.64
N GLU A 185 11.39 -19.12 18.51
CA GLU A 185 11.42 -20.16 19.55
C GLU A 185 11.33 -21.57 18.96
N LEU A 186 10.45 -21.79 17.98
CA LEU A 186 10.32 -23.04 17.25
C LEU A 186 11.62 -23.43 16.52
N SER A 187 12.31 -22.45 15.95
CA SER A 187 13.60 -22.66 15.29
C SER A 187 14.73 -22.98 16.27
N LYS A 188 14.67 -22.46 17.51
CA LYS A 188 15.63 -22.80 18.57
C LYS A 188 15.41 -24.21 19.13
N GLN A 189 14.16 -24.66 19.23
CA GLN A 189 13.84 -25.99 19.74
C GLN A 189 14.15 -27.10 18.73
N ASN A 190 14.00 -26.82 17.43
CA ASN A 190 14.25 -27.80 16.37
C ASN A 190 15.23 -27.24 15.33
N ALA A 191 16.45 -27.78 15.31
CA ALA A 191 17.48 -27.40 14.32
C ALA A 191 17.09 -27.69 12.85
N ASN A 192 16.03 -28.48 12.63
CA ASN A 192 15.47 -28.78 11.31
C ASN A 192 14.36 -27.80 10.86
N ILE A 193 13.98 -26.83 11.69
CA ILE A 193 12.91 -25.87 11.38
C ILE A 193 13.53 -24.47 11.21
N LEU A 194 13.46 -23.95 9.98
CA LEU A 194 13.84 -22.58 9.66
C LEU A 194 12.58 -21.77 9.35
N GLY A 195 12.30 -20.75 10.17
CA GLY A 195 11.21 -19.81 9.93
C GLY A 195 11.68 -18.61 9.10
N LEU A 196 11.10 -18.42 7.92
CA LEU A 196 11.23 -17.19 7.14
C LEU A 196 10.01 -16.31 7.43
N VAL A 197 10.23 -15.05 7.78
CA VAL A 197 9.15 -14.09 8.02
C VAL A 197 9.33 -12.89 7.10
N PHE A 198 8.25 -12.49 6.45
CA PHE A 198 8.20 -11.38 5.51
C PHE A 198 7.39 -10.24 6.11
N ASP A 199 7.99 -9.05 6.28
CA ASP A 199 7.28 -7.83 6.64
C ASP A 199 7.03 -7.01 5.37
N PHE A 200 5.76 -6.90 4.96
CA PHE A 200 5.35 -6.09 3.82
C PHE A 200 4.36 -4.99 4.22
N ILE A 201 4.41 -4.51 5.46
CA ILE A 201 3.70 -3.27 5.81
C ILE A 201 4.65 -2.12 5.50
N GLN A 202 4.69 -1.72 4.22
CA GLN A 202 5.26 -0.44 3.87
C GLN A 202 4.53 0.67 4.61
N ASN A 203 5.29 1.58 5.21
CA ASN A 203 4.80 2.90 5.58
C ASN A 203 4.28 3.58 4.32
N VAL A 204 2.97 3.47 4.06
CA VAL A 204 2.28 4.45 3.22
C VAL A 204 2.35 5.75 4.02
N ASP A 205 3.23 6.66 3.59
CA ASP A 205 3.27 8.00 4.13
C ASP A 205 1.94 8.64 3.78
N ILE A 206 1.09 8.87 4.78
CA ILE A 206 -0.16 9.62 4.59
C ILE A 206 0.27 11.00 4.09
N PRO A 207 -0.30 11.52 2.99
CA PRO A 207 0.05 12.84 2.51
C PRO A 207 -0.07 13.85 3.65
N LYS A 208 1.03 14.56 3.94
CA LYS A 208 1.06 15.61 4.96
C LYS A 208 0.24 16.78 4.45
N VAL A 209 -1.06 16.78 4.74
CA VAL A 209 -1.91 17.95 4.55
C VAL A 209 -1.49 18.97 5.62
N PRO A 210 -0.96 20.14 5.24
CA PRO A 210 -0.66 21.18 6.21
C PRO A 210 -1.97 21.62 6.87
N VAL A 211 -2.09 21.38 8.18
CA VAL A 211 -3.23 21.82 9.02
C VAL A 211 -3.50 23.33 8.86
N GLN A 212 -2.49 24.09 8.44
CA GLN A 212 -2.56 25.54 8.30
C GLN A 212 -3.31 26.03 7.07
N GLU A 213 -3.76 25.19 6.14
CA GLU A 213 -4.64 25.66 5.03
C GLU A 213 -6.14 25.47 5.29
N ILE A 214 -6.52 24.79 6.39
CA ILE A 214 -7.93 24.53 6.72
C ILE A 214 -8.49 25.59 7.70
N CYS A 215 -7.62 26.29 8.45
CA CYS A 215 -8.03 27.24 9.50
C CYS A 215 -7.94 28.73 9.10
N TYR A 216 -7.54 29.07 7.87
CA TYR A 216 -7.50 30.46 7.40
C TYR A 216 -8.35 30.64 6.14
N LEU A 217 -9.66 30.54 6.28
CA LEU A 217 -10.61 31.16 5.36
C LEU A 217 -11.57 32.02 6.22
N PRO A 218 -11.39 33.36 6.24
CA PRO A 218 -12.38 34.28 6.80
C PRO A 218 -13.67 34.33 5.98
#